data_AF-A0A9D8XTJ9-F1
#
_entry.id   AF-A0A9D8XTJ9-F1
#
_cell.length_a   1.000
_cell.length_b   1.000
_cell.length_c   1.000
_cell.angle_alpha   90.00
_cell.angle_beta   90.00
_cell.angle_gamma   90.00
#
_symmetry.space_group_name_H-M   'P 1'
#
loop_
_entity.id
_entity.type
_entity.pdbx_description
1 polymer ?
#
loop_
_entity_poly.entity_id
_entity_poly.type
_entity_poly.pdbx_seq_one_letter_code
_entity_poly.pdbx_strand_id
1 'polypeptide(L)'
;MMKIRLILVALFSMACMSAFSLDKEDKDRVVNAKVQDIENMLSVAKQQMNKPYSPGSRGPESFDGAGLAAFAYGELGVNLPMSEAEMMAKGKKIKKAKKLEEGDIVFFNVNNETVVTIVDKMKDDDSFDLIYVSKEHGVTVGSSAYPPFAGNFKSAVRITSDKELKKIRKEHKKAVKEAEKKQKEIEKAEKKAAKAQKEAEKAQRKLEKANKKLSKAQSK
;
A
#
# COMPACT_ATOMS: atom_id res chain seq x y z
N MET A 1 -29.12 0.65 -54.95
CA MET A 1 -28.79 1.92 -54.25
C MET A 1 -29.01 1.78 -52.74
N MET A 2 -28.28 0.88 -52.09
CA MET A 2 -28.25 0.73 -50.63
C MET A 2 -27.03 1.48 -50.11
N LYS A 3 -27.19 2.79 -49.90
CA LYS A 3 -26.15 3.68 -49.39
C LYS A 3 -25.95 3.41 -47.90
N ILE A 4 -24.87 2.72 -47.56
CA ILE A 4 -23.82 3.23 -46.64
C ILE A 4 -24.36 4.26 -45.64
N ARG A 5 -25.07 3.79 -44.59
CA ARG A 5 -25.43 4.63 -43.43
C ARG A 5 -25.42 3.87 -42.10
N LEU A 6 -24.95 2.63 -42.06
CA LEU A 6 -25.02 1.79 -40.86
C LEU A 6 -23.67 1.51 -40.17
N ILE A 7 -22.55 2.01 -40.70
CA ILE A 7 -21.21 1.65 -40.17
C ILE A 7 -20.57 2.77 -39.34
N LEU A 8 -21.10 4.00 -39.38
CA LEU A 8 -20.53 5.15 -38.65
C LEU A 8 -21.07 5.36 -37.22
N VAL A 9 -22.05 4.56 -36.78
CA VAL A 9 -22.59 4.64 -35.40
C VAL A 9 -22.05 3.54 -34.48
N ALA A 10 -21.54 2.44 -35.03
CA ALA A 10 -20.94 1.36 -34.23
C ALA A 10 -19.48 1.64 -33.81
N LEU A 11 -18.72 2.41 -34.58
CA LEU A 11 -17.33 2.74 -34.23
C LEU A 11 -17.20 3.92 -33.24
N PHE A 12 -18.27 4.67 -33.01
CA PHE A 12 -18.32 5.70 -31.96
C PHE A 12 -18.81 5.15 -30.61
N SER A 13 -19.42 3.96 -30.59
CA SER A 13 -19.81 3.27 -29.35
C SER A 13 -18.66 2.52 -28.68
N MET A 14 -17.64 2.11 -29.45
CA MET A 14 -16.52 1.32 -28.93
C MET A 14 -15.30 2.16 -28.52
N ALA A 15 -15.24 3.43 -28.96
CA ALA A 15 -14.20 4.38 -28.57
C ALA A 15 -14.56 5.25 -27.35
N CYS A 16 -15.81 5.21 -26.86
CA CYS A 16 -16.24 5.99 -25.67
C CYS A 16 -16.39 5.15 -24.39
N MET A 17 -16.36 3.81 -24.47
CA MET A 17 -16.37 2.95 -23.27
C MET A 17 -14.96 2.59 -22.78
N SER A 18 -13.92 2.83 -23.56
CA SER A 18 -12.52 2.60 -23.18
C SER A 18 -11.83 3.82 -22.57
N ALA A 19 -12.50 4.97 -22.49
CA ALA A 19 -12.00 6.16 -21.80
C ALA A 19 -12.57 6.35 -20.38
N PHE A 20 -13.38 5.40 -19.86
CA PHE A 20 -14.00 5.49 -18.53
C PHE A 20 -13.52 4.42 -17.53
N SER A 21 -12.49 3.64 -17.88
CA SER A 21 -11.94 2.61 -16.98
C SER A 21 -10.43 2.72 -16.72
N LEU A 22 -9.78 3.82 -17.13
CA LEU A 22 -8.34 4.03 -16.96
C LEU A 22 -7.98 5.08 -15.90
N ASP A 23 -8.80 5.22 -14.84
CA ASP A 23 -8.53 6.23 -13.81
C ASP A 23 -8.85 5.76 -12.39
N LYS A 24 -9.10 4.47 -12.18
CA LYS A 24 -9.28 3.90 -10.84
C LYS A 24 -7.97 3.39 -10.24
N GLU A 25 -7.19 2.66 -11.02
CA GLU A 25 -5.88 2.14 -10.57
C GLU A 25 -4.82 3.25 -10.40
N ASP A 26 -4.82 4.29 -11.23
CA ASP A 26 -3.88 5.42 -11.06
C ASP A 26 -4.33 6.40 -9.97
N LYS A 27 -5.64 6.55 -9.75
CA LYS A 27 -6.17 7.31 -8.61
C LYS A 27 -5.87 6.57 -7.30
N ASP A 28 -5.89 5.24 -7.29
CA ASP A 28 -5.39 4.46 -6.16
C ASP A 28 -3.87 4.60 -5.98
N ARG A 29 -3.06 4.70 -7.04
CA ARG A 29 -1.59 4.92 -6.94
C ARG A 29 -1.20 6.32 -6.47
N VAL A 30 -1.84 7.37 -6.98
CA VAL A 30 -1.55 8.76 -6.60
C VAL A 30 -2.11 9.09 -5.22
N VAL A 31 -3.14 8.37 -4.76
CA VAL A 31 -3.70 8.49 -3.40
C VAL A 31 -3.03 7.52 -2.40
N ASN A 32 -2.44 6.40 -2.86
CA ASN A 32 -1.52 5.52 -2.10
C ASN A 32 -0.03 5.87 -2.27
N ALA A 33 0.33 7.09 -2.65
CA ALA A 33 1.57 7.70 -2.14
C ALA A 33 1.39 7.98 -0.63
N LYS A 34 1.07 6.89 0.07
CA LYS A 34 0.83 6.71 1.48
C LYS A 34 2.12 7.11 2.18
N VAL A 35 1.98 7.61 3.38
CA VAL A 35 3.07 7.83 4.32
C VAL A 35 4.15 6.79 4.13
N GLN A 36 5.38 7.22 4.02
CA GLN A 36 6.45 6.33 4.42
C GLN A 36 6.53 6.40 5.96
N ASP A 37 5.55 5.84 6.66
CA ASP A 37 5.62 5.61 8.11
C ASP A 37 5.82 4.15 8.42
N ILE A 38 6.28 3.92 9.65
CA ILE A 38 6.46 2.60 10.23
C ILE A 38 5.22 1.72 10.06
N GLU A 39 4.01 2.28 10.18
CA GLU A 39 2.77 1.50 10.04
C GLU A 39 2.61 0.94 8.62
N ASN A 40 2.88 1.73 7.59
CA ASN A 40 2.87 1.23 6.21
C ASN A 40 4.00 0.24 5.93
N MET A 41 5.20 0.47 6.47
CA MET A 41 6.29 -0.50 6.38
C MET A 41 5.90 -1.86 6.99
N LEU A 42 5.28 -1.84 8.19
CA LEU A 42 4.76 -3.04 8.84
C LEU A 42 3.62 -3.67 8.05
N SER A 43 2.74 -2.87 7.44
CA SER A 43 1.70 -3.36 6.55
C SER A 43 2.28 -4.09 5.34
N VAL A 44 3.35 -3.56 4.73
CA VAL A 44 4.02 -4.21 3.60
C VAL A 44 4.70 -5.51 4.01
N ALA A 45 5.34 -5.56 5.17
CA ALA A 45 5.86 -6.81 5.73
C ALA A 45 4.73 -7.84 5.98
N LYS A 46 3.58 -7.40 6.49
CA LYS A 46 2.38 -8.25 6.68
C LYS A 46 1.71 -8.70 5.39
N GLN A 47 1.85 -7.96 4.30
CA GLN A 47 1.34 -8.41 3.00
C GLN A 47 2.13 -9.63 2.47
N GLN A 48 3.32 -9.90 3.02
CA GLN A 48 4.15 -11.04 2.63
C GLN A 48 3.83 -12.32 3.42
N MET A 49 2.81 -12.34 4.27
CA MET A 49 2.49 -13.50 5.12
C MET A 49 2.40 -14.81 4.33
N ASN A 50 2.94 -15.87 4.93
CA ASN A 50 3.06 -17.22 4.39
C ASN A 50 4.03 -17.37 3.19
N LYS A 51 4.70 -16.29 2.73
CA LYS A 51 5.75 -16.44 1.71
C LYS A 51 6.92 -17.26 2.28
N PRO A 52 7.40 -18.29 1.56
CA PRO A 52 8.31 -19.30 2.10
C PRO A 52 9.67 -18.73 2.51
N TYR A 53 10.30 -19.41 3.47
CA TYR A 53 11.69 -19.16 3.82
C TYR A 53 12.64 -19.62 2.70
N SER A 54 13.57 -18.76 2.33
CA SER A 54 14.67 -19.09 1.42
C SER A 54 15.94 -18.33 1.83
N PRO A 55 17.05 -19.02 2.20
CA PRO A 55 18.28 -18.36 2.64
C PRO A 55 18.81 -17.37 1.60
N GLY A 56 19.12 -16.14 2.01
CA GLY A 56 19.65 -15.07 1.15
C GLY A 56 18.60 -14.37 0.28
N SER A 57 17.32 -14.76 0.38
CA SER A 57 16.26 -14.22 -0.48
C SER A 57 15.71 -12.88 0.02
N ARG A 58 15.39 -11.99 -0.93
CA ARG A 58 14.92 -10.60 -0.69
C ARG A 58 13.46 -10.35 -1.11
N GLY A 59 12.72 -11.38 -1.51
CA GLY A 59 11.35 -11.25 -1.99
C GLY A 59 11.18 -10.99 -3.49
N PRO A 60 9.93 -10.84 -3.96
CA PRO A 60 8.70 -11.01 -3.17
C PRO A 60 8.23 -12.47 -3.05
N GLU A 61 8.86 -13.41 -3.76
CA GLU A 61 8.38 -14.81 -3.78
C GLU A 61 8.84 -15.66 -2.60
N SER A 62 9.93 -15.28 -1.94
CA SER A 62 10.45 -15.92 -0.74
C SER A 62 11.33 -14.94 0.02
N PHE A 63 11.58 -15.18 1.30
CA PHE A 63 12.37 -14.29 2.13
C PHE A 63 13.29 -15.05 3.09
N ASP A 64 14.38 -14.42 3.52
CA ASP A 64 14.94 -14.67 4.84
C ASP A 64 14.63 -13.47 5.77
N GLY A 65 15.06 -13.54 7.04
CA GLY A 65 14.78 -12.47 8.00
C GLY A 65 15.40 -11.11 7.61
N ALA A 66 16.61 -11.13 7.05
CA ALA A 66 17.31 -9.94 6.58
C ALA A 66 16.64 -9.31 5.35
N GLY A 67 16.27 -10.16 4.39
CA GLY A 67 15.61 -9.79 3.16
C GLY A 67 14.21 -9.25 3.39
N LEU A 68 13.44 -9.80 4.34
CA LEU A 68 12.14 -9.24 4.71
C LEU A 68 12.29 -7.84 5.32
N ALA A 69 13.26 -7.66 6.23
CA ALA A 69 13.56 -6.35 6.80
C ALA A 69 13.97 -5.35 5.73
N ALA A 70 14.88 -5.73 4.82
CA ALA A 70 15.33 -4.87 3.73
C ALA A 70 14.19 -4.53 2.75
N PHE A 71 13.34 -5.50 2.42
CA PHE A 71 12.17 -5.30 1.57
C PHE A 71 11.20 -4.30 2.20
N ALA A 72 10.82 -4.49 3.46
CA ALA A 72 9.89 -3.62 4.16
C ALA A 72 10.47 -2.20 4.31
N TYR A 73 11.73 -2.06 4.72
CA TYR A 73 12.38 -0.75 4.83
C TYR A 73 12.64 -0.05 3.49
N GLY A 74 12.66 -0.80 2.39
CA GLY A 74 12.67 -0.26 1.03
C GLY A 74 11.47 0.65 0.75
N GLU A 75 10.31 0.36 1.35
CA GLU A 75 9.11 1.21 1.28
C GLU A 75 9.31 2.57 1.96
N LEU A 76 10.25 2.66 2.90
CA LEU A 76 10.66 3.91 3.54
C LEU A 76 11.81 4.59 2.80
N GLY A 77 12.18 4.11 1.62
CA GLY A 77 13.35 4.56 0.87
C GLY A 77 14.69 4.22 1.56
N VAL A 78 14.68 3.31 2.54
CA VAL A 78 15.90 2.93 3.27
C VAL A 78 16.49 1.66 2.69
N ASN A 79 17.69 1.79 2.12
CA ASN A 79 18.45 0.64 1.66
C ASN A 79 19.18 -0.03 2.83
N LEU A 80 18.66 -1.19 3.26
CA LEU A 80 19.31 -2.01 4.28
C LEU A 80 20.24 -3.06 3.67
N PRO A 81 21.45 -3.26 4.26
CA PRO A 81 22.33 -4.35 3.88
C PRO A 81 21.73 -5.70 4.26
N MET A 82 22.18 -6.80 3.64
CA MET A 82 21.77 -8.16 4.03
C MET A 82 22.60 -8.72 5.19
N SER A 83 23.80 -8.18 5.42
CA SER A 83 24.64 -8.61 6.52
C SER A 83 24.07 -8.13 7.84
N GLU A 84 23.87 -9.03 8.79
CA GLU A 84 23.45 -8.70 10.16
C GLU A 84 24.37 -7.69 10.82
N ALA A 85 25.68 -7.83 10.61
CA ALA A 85 26.68 -6.93 11.17
C ALA A 85 26.51 -5.51 10.61
N GLU A 86 26.25 -5.39 9.31
CA GLU A 86 26.05 -4.10 8.65
C GLU A 86 24.68 -3.49 9.01
N MET A 87 23.62 -4.30 9.15
CA MET A 87 22.31 -3.82 9.63
C MET A 87 22.42 -3.29 11.05
N MET A 88 23.13 -4.01 11.92
CA MET A 88 23.40 -3.56 13.29
C MET A 88 24.15 -2.22 13.35
N ALA A 89 24.93 -1.89 12.31
CA ALA A 89 25.69 -0.64 12.21
C ALA A 89 24.89 0.51 11.56
N LYS A 90 23.77 0.23 10.88
CA LYS A 90 23.00 1.26 10.14
C LYS A 90 22.12 2.15 11.02
N GLY A 91 21.80 1.72 12.23
CA GLY A 91 20.85 2.41 13.10
C GLY A 91 21.38 2.70 14.50
N LYS A 92 20.54 3.37 15.30
CA LYS A 92 20.77 3.57 16.72
C LYS A 92 20.59 2.23 17.45
N LYS A 93 21.65 1.75 18.10
CA LYS A 93 21.61 0.52 18.89
C LYS A 93 20.69 0.67 20.11
N ILE A 94 19.75 -0.25 20.25
CA ILE A 94 18.84 -0.37 21.40
C ILE A 94 19.28 -1.60 22.22
N LYS A 95 19.69 -1.36 23.47
CA LYS A 95 20.24 -2.40 24.36
C LYS A 95 19.22 -3.01 25.31
N LYS A 96 18.02 -2.42 25.45
CA LYS A 96 17.00 -2.85 26.41
C LYS A 96 15.67 -2.99 25.68
N ALA A 97 15.00 -4.13 25.82
CA ALA A 97 13.73 -4.42 25.16
C ALA A 97 12.66 -3.35 25.45
N LYS A 98 12.58 -2.85 26.69
CA LYS A 98 11.68 -1.74 27.08
C LYS A 98 11.89 -0.39 26.36
N LYS A 99 12.91 -0.26 25.53
CA LYS A 99 13.17 0.94 24.70
C LYS A 99 12.82 0.71 23.24
N LEU A 100 12.33 -0.48 22.89
CA LEU A 100 11.88 -0.81 21.56
C LEU A 100 10.63 -0.03 21.23
N GLU A 101 10.50 0.27 19.95
CA GLU A 101 9.31 0.82 19.34
C GLU A 101 8.95 -0.04 18.14
N GLU A 102 7.70 0.07 17.70
CA GLU A 102 7.23 -0.53 16.46
C GLU A 102 8.16 -0.16 15.30
N GLY A 103 8.47 -1.14 14.47
CA GLY A 103 9.39 -1.04 13.35
C GLY A 103 10.86 -1.28 13.69
N ASP A 104 11.28 -1.27 14.97
CA ASP A 104 12.66 -1.59 15.31
C ASP A 104 13.05 -2.99 14.78
N ILE A 105 14.29 -3.12 14.31
CA ILE A 105 14.83 -4.42 13.88
C ILE A 105 15.45 -5.08 15.09
N VAL A 106 14.98 -6.28 15.43
CA VAL A 106 15.48 -7.06 16.56
C VAL A 106 16.24 -8.27 16.04
N PHE A 107 17.36 -8.55 16.70
CA PHE A 107 18.18 -9.71 16.48
C PHE A 107 18.00 -10.62 17.69
N PHE A 108 17.60 -11.86 17.45
CA PHE A 108 17.51 -12.92 18.46
C PHE A 108 18.60 -13.96 18.23
N ASN A 109 19.04 -14.63 19.29
CA ASN A 109 19.88 -15.82 19.19
C ASN A 109 19.02 -17.06 19.43
N VAL A 110 18.61 -17.73 18.35
CA VAL A 110 17.77 -18.92 18.40
C VAL A 110 18.58 -20.10 17.89
N ASN A 111 18.77 -21.14 18.71
CA ASN A 111 19.52 -22.35 18.33
C ASN A 111 20.93 -22.06 17.76
N ASN A 112 21.64 -21.08 18.33
CA ASN A 112 22.95 -20.59 17.85
C ASN A 112 22.93 -19.90 16.48
N GLU A 113 21.75 -19.63 15.90
CA GLU A 113 21.57 -18.82 14.71
C GLU A 113 21.03 -17.43 15.11
N THR A 114 21.46 -16.37 14.41
CA THR A 114 20.79 -15.09 14.56
C THR A 114 19.50 -15.12 13.75
N VAL A 115 18.39 -14.71 14.36
CA VAL A 115 17.12 -14.47 13.67
C VAL A 115 16.85 -12.98 13.65
N VAL A 116 16.64 -12.42 12.46
CA VAL A 116 16.29 -11.01 12.22
C VAL A 116 14.76 -10.89 12.16
N THR A 117 14.21 -9.94 12.93
CA THR A 117 12.77 -9.72 13.05
C THR A 117 12.46 -8.23 13.04
N ILE A 118 11.20 -7.87 12.79
CA ILE A 118 10.70 -6.49 12.89
C ILE A 118 9.70 -6.43 14.05
N VAL A 119 9.82 -5.46 14.95
CA VAL A 119 8.81 -5.22 16.00
C VAL A 119 7.50 -4.79 15.34
N ASP A 120 6.44 -5.55 15.53
CA ASP A 120 5.11 -5.22 15.00
C ASP A 120 4.33 -4.33 15.96
N LYS A 121 4.17 -4.78 17.20
CA LYS A 121 3.33 -4.12 18.19
C LYS A 121 3.88 -4.30 19.60
N MET A 122 4.02 -3.21 20.33
CA MET A 122 4.39 -3.25 21.76
C MET A 122 3.17 -3.62 22.63
N LYS A 123 3.40 -4.35 23.72
CA LYS A 123 2.41 -4.70 24.73
C LYS A 123 2.70 -3.98 26.04
N ASP A 124 1.72 -3.95 26.94
CA ASP A 124 1.79 -3.22 28.21
C ASP A 124 2.81 -3.84 29.20
N ASP A 125 3.19 -5.10 29.00
CA ASP A 125 4.14 -5.86 29.82
C ASP A 125 5.58 -5.82 29.29
N ASP A 126 5.92 -4.82 28.45
CA ASP A 126 7.19 -4.68 27.72
C ASP A 126 7.50 -5.80 26.71
N SER A 127 6.63 -6.81 26.54
CA SER A 127 6.73 -7.76 25.44
C SER A 127 6.17 -7.17 24.13
N PHE A 128 6.42 -7.83 23.01
CA PHE A 128 5.99 -7.34 21.70
C PHE A 128 5.69 -8.46 20.73
N ASP A 129 4.77 -8.18 19.81
CA ASP A 129 4.59 -9.00 18.62
C ASP A 129 5.67 -8.64 17.60
N LEU A 130 6.10 -9.62 16.82
CA LEU A 130 7.20 -9.49 15.87
C LEU A 130 6.86 -10.19 14.56
N ILE A 131 7.21 -9.55 13.44
CA ILE A 131 7.16 -10.15 12.11
C ILE A 131 8.52 -10.81 11.84
N TYR A 132 8.51 -12.07 11.43
CA TYR A 132 9.73 -12.82 11.12
C TYR A 132 9.46 -13.87 10.04
N VAL A 133 10.52 -14.52 9.56
CA VAL A 133 10.42 -15.63 8.60
C VAL A 133 10.77 -16.94 9.30
N SER A 134 9.78 -17.80 9.45
CA SER A 134 9.94 -19.18 9.96
C SER A 134 10.34 -20.13 8.85
N LYS A 135 11.21 -21.10 9.15
CA LYS A 135 11.57 -22.19 8.21
C LYS A 135 10.36 -23.05 7.82
N GLU A 136 9.37 -23.16 8.71
CA GLU A 136 8.19 -24.03 8.51
C GLU A 136 6.99 -23.31 7.90
N HIS A 137 6.79 -22.03 8.26
CA HIS A 137 5.57 -21.28 7.90
C HIS A 137 5.84 -20.06 7.03
N GLY A 138 7.10 -19.80 6.68
CA GLY A 138 7.46 -18.59 5.95
C GLY A 138 7.26 -17.33 6.80
N VAL A 139 6.92 -16.22 6.14
CA VAL A 139 6.63 -14.94 6.82
C VAL A 139 5.44 -15.11 7.76
N THR A 140 5.62 -14.84 9.04
CA THR A 140 4.60 -15.01 10.07
C THR A 140 4.77 -13.98 11.20
N VAL A 141 3.82 -13.98 12.13
CA VAL A 141 3.86 -13.16 13.36
C VAL A 141 4.11 -14.07 14.55
N GLY A 142 5.02 -13.67 15.42
CA GLY A 142 5.31 -14.30 16.71
C GLY A 142 5.21 -13.32 17.86
N SER A 143 5.50 -13.80 19.07
CA SER A 143 5.55 -12.98 20.28
C SER A 143 6.91 -13.15 20.96
N SER A 144 7.48 -12.04 21.41
CA SER A 144 8.76 -12.03 22.14
C SER A 144 8.68 -12.76 23.49
N ALA A 145 7.46 -12.97 24.01
CA ALA A 145 7.21 -13.60 25.30
C ALA A 145 7.24 -15.13 25.26
N TYR A 146 7.23 -15.75 24.07
CA TYR A 146 7.17 -17.20 23.93
C TYR A 146 8.39 -17.75 23.16
N PRO A 147 8.74 -19.03 23.37
CA PRO A 147 9.74 -19.70 22.54
C PRO A 147 9.40 -19.58 21.04
N PRO A 148 10.42 -19.45 20.17
CA PRO A 148 11.84 -19.49 20.50
C PRO A 148 12.43 -18.13 20.91
N PHE A 149 11.64 -17.06 21.05
CA PHE A 149 12.17 -15.70 21.27
C PHE A 149 12.36 -15.33 22.74
N ALA A 150 11.56 -15.93 23.62
CA ALA A 150 11.67 -15.72 25.06
C ALA A 150 13.10 -15.98 25.58
N GLY A 151 13.70 -14.96 26.21
CA GLY A 151 15.06 -15.04 26.76
C GLY A 151 16.19 -14.95 25.74
N ASN A 152 15.90 -14.87 24.44
CA ASN A 152 16.88 -14.95 23.35
C ASN A 152 17.19 -13.60 22.68
N PHE A 153 16.77 -12.47 23.28
CA PHE A 153 17.08 -11.14 22.77
C PHE A 153 18.60 -10.90 22.74
N LYS A 154 19.16 -10.60 21.56
CA LYS A 154 20.60 -10.30 21.38
C LYS A 154 20.83 -8.79 21.32
N SER A 155 20.14 -8.10 20.42
CA SER A 155 20.21 -6.65 20.28
C SER A 155 19.10 -6.13 19.37
N ALA A 156 18.95 -4.81 19.28
CA ALA A 156 18.09 -4.20 18.28
C ALA A 156 18.70 -2.92 17.71
N VAL A 157 18.21 -2.52 16.54
CA VAL A 157 18.55 -1.25 15.91
C VAL A 157 17.30 -0.52 15.46
N ARG A 158 17.34 0.79 15.69
CA ARG A 158 16.38 1.74 15.14
C ARG A 158 17.01 2.44 13.94
N ILE A 159 16.50 2.15 12.76
CA ILE A 159 17.06 2.60 11.47
C ILE A 159 16.65 4.05 11.14
N THR A 160 15.57 4.56 11.73
CA THR A 160 15.07 5.92 11.54
C THR A 160 15.14 6.69 12.85
N SER A 161 15.81 7.84 12.89
CA SER A 161 15.89 8.62 14.12
C SER A 161 14.50 9.14 14.52
N ASP A 162 14.18 9.21 15.83
CA ASP A 162 12.89 9.75 16.30
C ASP A 162 12.63 11.17 15.75
N LYS A 163 13.69 11.92 15.45
CA LYS A 163 13.64 13.26 14.85
C LYS A 163 13.21 13.21 13.39
N GLU A 164 13.78 12.30 12.59
CA GLU A 164 13.36 12.08 11.19
C GLU A 164 11.95 11.51 11.12
N LEU A 165 11.63 10.51 11.94
CA LEU A 165 10.27 9.95 11.99
C LEU A 165 9.24 11.02 12.36
N LYS A 166 9.52 11.89 13.33
CA LYS A 166 8.62 12.99 13.68
C LYS A 166 8.43 13.98 12.52
N LYS A 167 9.48 14.25 11.76
CA LYS A 167 9.41 15.11 10.57
C LYS A 167 8.54 14.45 9.49
N ILE A 168 8.84 13.20 9.15
CA ILE A 168 8.11 12.41 8.14
C ILE A 168 6.63 12.26 8.52
N ARG A 169 6.33 11.89 9.78
CA ARG A 169 4.95 11.80 10.31
C ARG A 169 4.19 13.12 10.18
N LYS A 170 4.85 14.26 10.49
CA LYS A 170 4.23 15.59 10.40
C LYS A 170 3.93 15.98 8.94
N GLU A 171 4.90 15.78 8.05
CA GLU A 171 4.77 16.08 6.62
C GLU A 171 3.69 15.24 5.98
N HIS A 172 3.66 13.96 6.27
CA HIS A 172 2.63 13.09 5.75
C HIS A 172 1.23 13.38 6.30
N LYS A 173 1.08 13.63 7.60
CA LYS A 173 -0.22 14.00 8.18
C LYS A 173 -0.80 15.25 7.51
N LYS A 174 0.06 16.16 7.03
CA LYS A 174 -0.36 17.31 6.21
C LYS A 174 -0.79 16.86 4.82
N ALA A 175 -0.02 16.00 4.16
CA ALA A 175 -0.32 15.48 2.83
C ALA A 175 -1.65 14.70 2.77
N VAL A 176 -1.92 13.81 3.73
CA VAL A 176 -3.21 13.07 3.78
C VAL A 176 -4.39 14.01 3.97
N LYS A 177 -4.29 14.99 4.86
CA LYS A 177 -5.37 15.97 5.02
C LYS A 177 -5.66 16.73 3.73
N GLU A 178 -4.63 17.04 2.96
CA GLU A 178 -4.78 17.69 1.65
C GLU A 178 -5.39 16.73 0.61
N ALA A 179 -4.95 15.47 0.57
CA ALA A 179 -5.48 14.45 -0.33
C ALA A 179 -6.95 14.12 -0.03
N GLU A 180 -7.34 13.97 1.24
CA GLU A 180 -8.72 13.78 1.67
C GLU A 180 -9.60 14.96 1.27
N LYS A 181 -9.08 16.19 1.37
CA LYS A 181 -9.80 17.39 0.93
C LYS A 181 -10.02 17.36 -0.58
N LYS A 182 -8.97 17.07 -1.36
CA LYS A 182 -9.05 16.94 -2.83
C LYS A 182 -10.03 15.82 -3.23
N GLN A 183 -10.01 14.69 -2.53
CA GLN A 183 -10.92 13.58 -2.80
C GLN A 183 -12.39 13.98 -2.57
N LYS A 184 -12.69 14.71 -1.49
CA LYS A 184 -14.04 15.25 -1.23
C LYS A 184 -14.48 16.26 -2.28
N GLU A 185 -13.56 17.05 -2.83
CA GLU A 185 -13.84 17.98 -3.93
C GLU A 185 -14.11 17.23 -5.25
N ILE A 186 -13.32 16.20 -5.55
CA ILE A 186 -13.51 15.34 -6.72
C ILE A 186 -14.84 14.59 -6.64
N GLU A 187 -15.19 14.00 -5.49
CA GLU A 187 -16.48 13.31 -5.31
C GLU A 187 -17.67 14.24 -5.52
N LYS A 188 -17.57 15.50 -5.07
CA LYS A 188 -18.59 16.53 -5.33
C LYS A 188 -18.68 16.87 -6.82
N ALA A 189 -17.55 16.99 -7.50
CA ALA A 189 -17.49 17.28 -8.93
C ALA A 189 -18.09 16.13 -9.76
N GLU A 190 -17.77 14.88 -9.43
CA GLU A 190 -18.32 13.68 -10.07
C GLU A 190 -19.84 13.59 -9.89
N LYS A 191 -20.36 13.84 -8.69
CA LYS A 191 -21.81 13.90 -8.45
C LYS A 191 -22.50 14.98 -9.30
N LYS A 192 -21.87 16.15 -9.46
CA LYS A 192 -22.39 17.24 -10.29
C LYS A 192 -22.36 16.87 -11.78
N ALA A 193 -21.28 16.26 -12.26
CA ALA A 193 -21.14 15.80 -13.64
C ALA A 193 -22.16 14.71 -13.99
N ALA A 194 -22.37 13.73 -13.11
CA ALA A 194 -23.37 12.68 -13.28
C ALA A 194 -24.80 13.25 -13.35
N LYS A 195 -25.11 14.29 -12.56
CA LYS A 195 -26.41 14.99 -12.63
C LYS A 195 -26.59 15.69 -13.98
N ALA A 196 -25.58 16.42 -14.45
CA ALA A 196 -25.61 17.12 -15.73
C ALA A 196 -25.75 16.17 -16.92
N GLN A 197 -25.06 15.02 -16.90
CA GLN A 197 -25.19 13.99 -17.93
C GLN A 197 -26.62 13.42 -18.00
N LYS A 198 -27.24 13.14 -16.85
CA LYS A 198 -28.65 12.68 -16.82
C LYS A 198 -29.63 13.73 -17.37
N GLU A 199 -29.36 15.01 -17.16
CA GLU A 199 -30.18 16.10 -17.71
C GLU A 199 -30.00 16.24 -19.22
N ALA A 200 -28.76 16.15 -19.72
CA ALA A 200 -28.46 16.17 -21.15
C ALA A 200 -29.09 14.98 -21.91
N GLU A 201 -29.03 13.78 -21.34
CA GLU A 201 -29.65 12.59 -21.94
C GLU A 201 -31.18 12.72 -22.04
N LYS A 202 -31.82 13.28 -21.00
CA LYS A 202 -33.26 13.60 -21.03
C LYS A 202 -33.60 14.62 -22.13
N ALA A 203 -32.77 15.63 -22.33
CA ALA A 203 -32.96 16.63 -23.39
C ALA A 203 -32.80 16.01 -24.79
N GLN A 204 -31.79 15.16 -25.00
CA GLN A 204 -31.59 14.43 -26.26
C GLN A 204 -32.78 13.54 -26.59
N ARG A 205 -33.29 12.77 -25.62
CA ARG A 205 -34.50 11.93 -25.81
C ARG A 205 -35.74 12.75 -26.19
N LYS A 206 -35.88 13.99 -25.67
CA LYS A 206 -36.97 14.90 -26.07
C LYS A 206 -36.79 15.38 -27.51
N LEU A 207 -35.57 15.75 -27.89
CA LEU A 207 -35.23 16.21 -29.24
C LEU A 207 -35.48 15.11 -30.29
N GLU A 208 -35.06 13.88 -30.00
CA GLU A 208 -35.27 12.72 -30.89
C GLU A 208 -36.77 12.45 -31.13
N LYS A 209 -37.58 12.50 -30.06
CA LYS A 209 -39.03 12.38 -30.16
C LYS A 209 -39.65 13.51 -30.98
N ALA A 210 -39.16 14.75 -30.86
CA ALA A 210 -39.64 15.88 -31.65
C ALA A 210 -39.30 15.72 -33.13
N ASN A 211 -38.07 15.33 -33.46
CA ASN A 211 -37.62 15.10 -34.84
C ASN A 211 -38.42 13.97 -35.51
N LYS A 212 -38.72 12.88 -34.79
CA LYS A 212 -39.55 11.79 -35.29
C LYS A 212 -41.00 12.21 -35.56
N LYS A 213 -41.54 13.17 -34.81
CA LYS A 213 -42.86 13.76 -35.08
C LYS A 213 -42.81 14.67 -36.31
N LEU A 214 -41.77 15.49 -36.43
CA LEU A 214 -41.57 16.39 -37.57
C LEU A 214 -41.46 15.61 -38.89
N SER A 215 -40.66 14.53 -38.93
CA SER A 215 -40.50 13.72 -40.14
C SER A 215 -41.80 13.05 -40.59
N LYS A 216 -42.65 12.64 -39.64
CA LYS A 216 -43.98 12.09 -39.92
C LYS A 216 -44.98 13.12 -40.43
N ALA A 217 -44.81 14.39 -40.05
CA ALA A 217 -45.64 15.49 -40.52
C ALA A 217 -45.24 15.94 -41.93
N GLN A 218 -43.95 15.83 -42.29
CA GLN A 218 -43.42 16.16 -43.62
C GLN A 218 -43.62 15.06 -44.67
N SER A 219 -43.98 13.84 -44.26
CA SER A 219 -44.25 12.70 -45.14
C SER A 219 -45.75 12.53 -45.46
N LYS A 220 -46.58 13.52 -45.13
CA LYS A 220 -48.01 13.61 -45.46
C LYS A 220 -48.21 14.83 -46.35
#